data_AF-A0A957S374-F1
#
_entry.id   AF-A0A957S374-F1
#
_cell.length_a   1.000
_cell.length_b   1.000
_cell.length_c   1.000
_cell.angle_alpha   90.00
_cell.angle_beta   90.00
_cell.angle_gamma   90.00
#
_symmetry.space_group_name_H-M   'P 1'
#
loop_
_entity.id
_entity.type
_entity.pdbx_description
1 polymer ?
#
loop_
_entity_poly.entity_id
_entity_poly.type
_entity_poly.pdbx_seq_one_letter_code
_entity_poly.pdbx_strand_id
1 'polypeptide(L)' 'MTRIQPFRGWRYHLAAAGADSLNELLTPPYDVISPAQQAGYYARHPDNVVRIELARDQAGDNDLHNRFTRAAS' A
#
# COMPACT_ATOMS: atom_id res chain seq x y z
N MET A 1 0.11 31.13 -23.61
CA MET A 1 0.53 29.92 -24.34
C MET A 1 0.84 28.83 -23.34
N THR A 2 0.25 27.64 -23.47
CA THR A 2 0.45 26.51 -22.55
C THR A 2 1.67 25.69 -22.97
N ARG A 3 2.56 25.38 -22.03
CA ARG A 3 3.77 24.57 -22.27
C ARG A 3 3.50 23.14 -21.80
N ILE A 4 3.46 22.19 -22.74
CA ILE A 4 3.26 20.77 -22.46
C ILE A 4 4.62 20.07 -22.53
N GLN A 5 4.95 19.27 -21.51
CA GLN A 5 6.20 18.48 -21.46
C GLN A 5 5.88 17.05 -21.01
N PRO A 6 6.56 16.04 -21.58
CA PRO A 6 6.41 14.67 -21.13
C PRO A 6 7.10 14.45 -19.77
N PHE A 7 6.63 13.46 -19.02
CA PHE A 7 7.31 12.94 -17.84
C PHE A 7 7.45 11.42 -17.94
N ARG A 8 8.41 10.87 -17.20
CA ARG A 8 8.59 9.41 -17.11
C ARG A 8 7.60 8.85 -16.08
N GLY A 9 6.64 8.08 -16.56
CA GLY A 9 5.75 7.32 -15.69
C GLY A 9 6.48 6.17 -15.02
N TRP A 10 6.16 5.90 -13.76
CA TRP A 10 6.64 4.73 -13.04
C TRP A 10 5.69 3.55 -13.29
N ARG A 11 6.23 2.34 -13.29
CA ARG A 11 5.47 1.09 -13.37
C ARG A 11 5.91 0.15 -12.26
N TYR A 12 5.01 -0.74 -11.84
CA TYR A 12 5.34 -1.80 -10.90
C TYR A 12 6.38 -2.73 -11.51
N HIS A 13 7.39 -3.06 -10.71
CA HIS A 13 8.43 -4.01 -11.06
C HIS A 13 8.12 -5.36 -10.38
N LEU A 14 7.15 -6.09 -10.94
CA LEU A 14 6.60 -7.31 -10.33
C LEU A 14 7.68 -8.35 -9.98
N ALA A 15 8.67 -8.52 -10.85
CA ALA A 15 9.80 -9.42 -10.63
C ALA A 15 10.66 -9.04 -9.41
N ALA A 16 10.81 -7.74 -9.10
CA ALA A 16 11.54 -7.34 -7.87
C ALA A 16 10.68 -7.51 -6.62
N ALA A 17 9.36 -7.37 -6.75
CA ALA A 17 8.43 -7.63 -5.65
C ALA A 17 8.24 -9.13 -5.39
N GLY A 18 8.60 -10.00 -6.33
CA GLY A 18 8.33 -11.44 -6.23
C GLY A 18 6.85 -11.79 -6.42
N ALA A 19 6.09 -10.94 -7.11
CA ALA A 19 4.67 -11.14 -7.38
C ALA A 19 4.46 -11.65 -8.81
N ASP A 20 3.55 -12.62 -8.98
CA ASP A 20 3.17 -13.12 -10.31
C ASP A 20 2.17 -12.18 -10.99
N SER A 21 1.41 -11.41 -10.20
CA SER A 21 0.38 -10.49 -10.67
C SER A 21 0.29 -9.22 -9.84
N LEU A 22 -0.22 -8.14 -10.46
CA LEU A 22 -0.46 -6.88 -9.76
C LEU A 22 -1.54 -7.01 -8.66
N ASN A 23 -2.46 -7.97 -8.77
CA ASN A 23 -3.51 -8.21 -7.79
C ASN A 23 -2.98 -8.69 -6.44
N GLU A 24 -1.75 -9.20 -6.39
CA GLU A 24 -1.07 -9.54 -5.14
C GLU A 24 -0.63 -8.31 -4.36
N LEU A 25 -0.40 -7.20 -5.07
CA LEU A 25 0.13 -5.96 -4.52
C LEU A 25 -0.94 -4.90 -4.26
N LEU A 26 -2.11 -4.99 -4.88
CA LEU A 26 -3.16 -3.96 -4.80
C LEU A 26 -4.32 -4.30 -3.86
N THR A 27 -5.03 -3.24 -3.48
CA THR A 27 -6.29 -3.23 -2.73
C THR A 27 -7.29 -2.25 -3.35
N PRO A 28 -8.60 -2.39 -3.06
CA PRO A 28 -9.54 -1.30 -3.26
C PRO A 28 -9.28 -0.17 -2.23
N PRO A 29 -9.89 1.02 -2.41
CA PRO A 29 -9.84 2.11 -1.45
C PRO A 29 -10.13 1.72 0.01
N TYR A 30 -9.44 2.34 0.97
CA TYR A 30 -9.55 1.98 2.40
C TYR A 30 -10.98 2.03 2.97
N ASP A 31 -11.84 2.89 2.44
CA ASP A 31 -13.21 3.11 2.91
C ASP A 31 -14.15 1.94 2.62
N VAL A 32 -13.74 1.03 1.73
CA VAL A 32 -14.49 -0.20 1.42
C VAL A 32 -13.81 -1.49 1.91
N ILE A 33 -12.68 -1.38 2.62
CA ILE A 33 -11.96 -2.54 3.18
C ILE A 33 -12.49 -2.86 4.59
N SER A 34 -13.04 -4.07 4.76
CA SER A 34 -13.35 -4.63 6.08
C SER A 34 -12.10 -5.14 6.81
N PRO A 35 -12.13 -5.30 8.15
CA PRO A 35 -11.00 -5.86 8.91
C PRO A 35 -10.56 -7.26 8.43
N ALA A 36 -11.50 -8.11 8.02
CA ALA A 36 -11.19 -9.44 7.49
C ALA A 36 -10.47 -9.35 6.13
N GLN A 37 -10.90 -8.43 5.25
CA GLN A 37 -10.22 -8.17 3.98
C GLN A 37 -8.82 -7.60 4.21
N GLN A 38 -8.67 -6.62 5.11
CA GLN A 38 -7.36 -6.09 5.52
C GLN A 38 -6.44 -7.23 5.96
N ALA A 39 -6.94 -8.16 6.79
CA ALA A 39 -6.17 -9.32 7.21
C ALA A 39 -5.72 -10.19 6.02
N GLY A 40 -6.64 -10.46 5.09
CA GLY A 40 -6.35 -11.20 3.86
C GLY A 40 -5.30 -10.53 2.96
N TYR A 41 -5.36 -9.21 2.78
CA TYR A 41 -4.36 -8.47 1.99
C TYR A 41 -2.97 -8.48 2.63
N TYR A 42 -2.90 -8.39 3.96
CA TYR A 42 -1.63 -8.58 4.68
C TYR A 42 -1.04 -9.97 4.46
N ALA A 43 -1.88 -11.01 4.48
CA ALA A 43 -1.43 -12.38 4.25
C ALA A 43 -1.07 -12.67 2.78
N ARG A 44 -1.64 -11.91 1.83
CA ARG A 44 -1.49 -12.14 0.39
C ARG A 44 -0.07 -11.93 -0.11
N HIS A 45 0.55 -10.82 0.27
CA HIS A 45 1.90 -10.48 -0.17
C HIS A 45 2.56 -9.52 0.84
N PRO A 46 3.87 -9.65 1.15
CA PRO A 46 4.58 -8.74 2.04
C PRO A 46 4.54 -7.27 1.56
N ASP A 47 4.60 -7.04 0.26
CA ASP A 47 4.56 -5.69 -0.34
C ASP A 47 3.16 -5.22 -0.76
N ASN A 48 2.10 -5.84 -0.25
CA ASN A 48 0.75 -5.37 -0.57
C ASN A 48 0.48 -3.97 -0.01
N VAL A 49 -0.08 -3.08 -0.85
CA VAL A 49 -0.29 -1.65 -0.62
C VAL A 49 -1.20 -1.35 0.57
N VAL A 50 -1.97 -2.32 1.07
CA VAL A 50 -2.75 -2.19 2.32
C VAL A 50 -1.89 -1.71 3.50
N ARG A 51 -0.59 -2.00 3.50
CA ARG A 51 0.36 -1.56 4.54
C ARG A 51 0.61 -0.07 4.56
N ILE A 52 0.28 0.62 3.47
CA ILE A 52 0.37 2.07 3.33
C ILE A 52 -1.04 2.67 3.41
N GLU A 53 -1.96 2.13 2.61
CA GLU A 53 -3.32 2.67 2.46
C GLU A 53 -4.18 2.50 3.72
N LEU A 54 -4.10 1.34 4.36
CA LEU A 54 -4.84 1.02 5.59
C LEU A 54 -3.95 0.17 6.50
N ALA A 55 -2.88 0.78 7.00
CA ALA A 55 -1.97 0.15 7.94
C ALA A 55 -2.70 -0.31 9.22
N ARG A 56 -2.28 -1.42 9.81
CA ARG A 56 -2.85 -1.90 11.08
C ARG A 56 -2.39 -1.00 12.23
N ASP A 57 -3.31 -0.73 13.13
CA ASP A 57 -2.97 -0.21 14.45
C ASP A 57 -2.21 -1.29 15.23
N GLN A 58 -1.25 -0.85 16.04
CA GLN A 58 -0.44 -1.73 16.88
C GLN A 58 -0.55 -1.32 18.34
N ALA A 59 -0.34 -2.29 19.23
CA ALA A 59 -0.24 -2.00 20.65
C ALA A 59 0.94 -1.05 20.89
N GLY A 60 0.69 0.08 21.56
CA GLY A 60 1.69 1.13 21.80
C GLY A 60 1.65 2.30 20.81
N ASP A 61 0.75 2.26 19.81
CA ASP A 61 0.53 3.41 18.93
C ASP A 61 0.14 4.66 19.73
N ASN A 62 0.74 5.78 19.35
CA ASN A 62 0.53 7.10 19.94
C ASN A 62 0.66 8.20 18.87
N ASP A 63 0.54 9.45 19.28
CA ASP A 63 0.53 10.60 18.35
C ASP A 63 1.82 10.72 17.53
N LEU A 64 2.96 10.25 18.05
CA LEU A 64 4.27 10.33 17.40
C LEU A 64 4.68 9.04 16.67
N HIS A 65 4.15 7.89 17.11
CA HIS A 65 4.48 6.58 16.56
C HIS A 65 3.19 5.82 16.32
N ASN A 66 2.75 5.78 15.07
CA ASN A 66 1.49 5.13 14.71
C ASN A 66 1.57 4.53 13.30
N ARG A 67 0.43 4.01 12.87
CA ARG A 67 0.25 3.41 11.55
C ARG A 67 0.70 4.31 10.39
N PHE A 68 0.54 5.64 10.50
CA PHE A 68 0.90 6.58 9.45
C PHE A 68 2.41 6.81 9.39
N THR A 69 3.07 6.94 10.54
CA THR A 69 4.54 7.10 10.59
C THR A 69 5.26 5.83 10.14
N ARG A 70 4.70 4.64 10.42
CA ARG A 70 5.20 3.36 9.88
C ARG A 70 5.00 3.22 8.37
N ALA A 71 3.91 3.76 7.81
CA ALA A 71 3.68 3.72 6.37
C ALA A 71 4.63 4.64 5.59
N ALA A 72 5.23 5.64 6.26
CA ALA A 72 6.13 6.62 5.66
C ALA A 72 7.62 6.22 5.70
N SER A 73 7.99 5.17 6.44
CA SER A 73 9.37 4.74 6.70
C SER A 73 9.91 3.73 5.71
#